data_AF-A0A6G9D4R9-F1
#
_entry.id   AF-A0A6G9D4R9-F1
#
_cell.length_a   1.000
_cell.length_b   1.000
_cell.length_c   1.000
_cell.angle_alpha   90.00
_cell.angle_beta   90.00
_cell.angle_gamma   90.00
#
_symmetry.space_group_name_H-M   'P 1'
#
loop_
_entity.id
_entity.type
_entity.pdbx_description
1 polymer ?
#
loop_
_entity_poly.entity_id
_entity_poly.type
_entity_poly.pdbx_seq_one_letter_code
_entity_poly.pdbx_strand_id
1 'polypeptide(L)'
;MTVLDVRADSAVTAPVRDGVEVLEVMPAALVSGFPSEGAWSEVVDESGDVVAAGWFSIDADVSTPESGRVVLVSPQLAVPGRKLLSAWAGSVRPSEVRAAAVAPGCAPVWFGQYVSPVHEAQRVVVQLEAEREKCAVLERAQGESVRKHQEWIENLNDLAIEWADDNSLCEQFDRFMEENGLRGRERDQEVEVTVTATMTVAVRGVSQRDAEERIDSDDIREHISGHLSYLDFDYALAD
;
A
#
# COMPACT_ATOMS: atom_id res chain seq x y z
N MET A 1 -4.24 -15.28 -3.27
CA MET A 1 -5.54 -15.98 -3.29
C MET A 1 -6.62 -14.91 -3.33
N THR A 2 -6.84 -14.35 -4.51
CA THR A 2 -7.83 -13.29 -4.71
C THR A 2 -9.15 -13.99 -4.90
N VAL A 3 -9.92 -14.11 -3.82
CA VAL A 3 -11.32 -14.52 -3.88
C VAL A 3 -12.02 -13.39 -4.61
N LEU A 4 -12.23 -13.55 -5.91
CA LEU A 4 -13.27 -12.84 -6.61
C LEU A 4 -14.57 -13.36 -6.00
N ASP A 5 -15.03 -12.68 -4.95
CA ASP A 5 -16.37 -12.79 -4.41
C ASP A 5 -17.34 -12.20 -5.45
N VAL A 6 -17.39 -12.83 -6.62
CA VAL A 6 -18.54 -12.75 -7.50
C VAL A 6 -19.61 -13.53 -6.73
N ARG A 7 -20.24 -12.84 -5.78
CA ARG A 7 -21.43 -13.34 -5.11
C ARG A 7 -22.28 -14.07 -6.14
N ALA A 8 -22.62 -15.31 -5.83
CA ALA A 8 -23.60 -16.12 -6.55
C ALA A 8 -25.01 -15.47 -6.65
N ASP A 9 -25.14 -14.21 -6.21
CA ASP A 9 -26.34 -13.37 -6.29
C ASP A 9 -26.59 -12.75 -7.68
N SER A 10 -25.65 -12.82 -8.62
CA SER A 10 -25.90 -12.34 -9.99
C SER A 10 -26.49 -13.44 -10.87
N ALA A 11 -27.59 -14.04 -10.42
CA ALA A 11 -28.46 -14.78 -11.33
C ALA A 11 -29.05 -13.78 -12.33
N VAL A 12 -28.41 -13.64 -13.50
CA VAL A 12 -28.97 -12.90 -14.64
C VAL A 12 -30.18 -13.68 -15.12
N THR A 13 -31.34 -13.41 -14.51
CA THR A 13 -32.62 -14.01 -14.88
C THR A 13 -33.15 -13.31 -16.13
N ALA A 14 -32.82 -13.86 -17.29
CA ALA A 14 -33.42 -13.42 -18.56
C ALA A 14 -34.75 -14.18 -18.83
N PRO A 15 -35.78 -13.52 -19.38
CA PRO A 15 -37.04 -14.18 -19.71
C PRO A 15 -36.87 -15.12 -20.91
N VAL A 16 -37.13 -16.42 -20.71
CA VAL A 16 -37.14 -17.45 -21.76
C VAL A 16 -38.40 -17.28 -22.61
N ARG A 17 -38.26 -17.07 -23.94
CA ARG A 17 -39.37 -17.08 -24.90
C ARG A 17 -39.70 -18.52 -25.33
N ASP A 18 -40.99 -18.81 -25.46
CA ASP A 18 -41.53 -20.16 -25.71
C ASP A 18 -41.24 -20.69 -27.12
N GLY A 19 -40.93 -22.00 -27.16
CA GLY A 19 -40.53 -22.77 -28.34
C GLY A 19 -39.15 -23.39 -28.13
N VAL A 20 -39.09 -24.61 -27.58
CA VAL A 20 -37.79 -25.31 -27.39
C VAL A 20 -37.40 -25.96 -28.71
N GLU A 21 -36.92 -25.14 -29.64
CA GLU A 21 -35.99 -25.65 -30.64
C GLU A 21 -34.67 -25.97 -29.90
N VAL A 22 -34.11 -27.13 -30.22
CA VAL A 22 -32.91 -27.67 -29.58
C VAL A 22 -31.73 -27.36 -30.49
N LEU A 23 -30.64 -26.83 -29.93
CA LEU A 23 -29.40 -26.64 -30.66
C LEU A 23 -28.81 -28.02 -30.95
N GLU A 24 -28.45 -28.32 -32.19
CA GLU A 24 -27.55 -29.44 -32.44
C GLU A 24 -26.24 -29.15 -31.69
N VAL A 25 -25.89 -30.03 -30.76
CA VAL A 25 -24.60 -29.97 -30.06
C VAL A 25 -23.51 -29.91 -31.10
N MET A 26 -22.55 -28.99 -30.94
CA MET A 26 -21.44 -28.92 -31.88
C MET A 26 -20.72 -30.27 -31.90
N PRO A 27 -20.44 -30.84 -33.08
CA PRO A 27 -19.95 -32.20 -33.20
C PRO A 27 -18.53 -32.37 -32.63
N ALA A 28 -17.79 -31.27 -32.43
CA ALA A 28 -16.46 -31.27 -31.87
C ALA A 28 -16.31 -30.23 -30.75
N ALA A 29 -15.44 -30.53 -29.80
CA ALA A 29 -15.03 -29.58 -28.77
C ALA A 29 -14.28 -28.40 -29.39
N LEU A 30 -14.58 -27.18 -28.92
CA LEU A 30 -13.89 -25.96 -29.35
C LEU A 30 -12.44 -25.91 -28.84
N VAL A 31 -12.18 -26.53 -27.69
CA VAL A 31 -10.86 -26.62 -27.07
C VAL A 31 -10.59 -28.08 -26.73
N SER A 32 -9.40 -28.58 -27.06
CA SER A 32 -9.01 -29.96 -26.78
C SER A 32 -9.07 -30.27 -25.28
N GLY A 33 -9.63 -31.42 -24.92
CA GLY A 33 -9.80 -31.86 -23.53
C GLY A 33 -11.12 -31.42 -22.89
N PHE A 34 -11.83 -30.45 -23.47
CA PHE A 34 -13.12 -29.99 -22.95
C PHE A 34 -14.32 -30.63 -23.66
N PRO A 35 -15.52 -30.61 -23.03
CA PRO A 35 -16.75 -31.02 -23.69
C PRO A 35 -17.12 -30.16 -24.91
N SER A 36 -18.00 -30.69 -25.75
CA SER A 36 -18.62 -29.94 -26.85
C SER A 36 -19.53 -28.83 -26.33
N GLU A 37 -19.61 -27.74 -27.09
CA GLU A 37 -20.53 -26.63 -26.85
C GLU A 37 -21.99 -27.12 -26.78
N GLY A 38 -22.68 -26.76 -25.72
CA GLY A 38 -24.06 -27.16 -25.44
C GLY A 38 -24.23 -28.57 -24.84
N ALA A 39 -23.14 -29.30 -24.58
CA ALA A 39 -23.19 -30.57 -23.88
C ALA A 39 -23.51 -30.37 -22.39
N TRP A 40 -24.30 -31.25 -21.80
CA TRP A 40 -24.59 -31.19 -20.37
C TRP A 40 -23.41 -31.75 -19.56
N SER A 41 -22.81 -30.92 -18.72
CA SER A 41 -21.57 -31.22 -18.00
C SER A 41 -21.64 -30.81 -16.53
N GLU A 42 -20.82 -31.46 -15.72
CA GLU A 42 -20.58 -31.15 -14.31
C GLU A 42 -19.16 -30.64 -14.14
N VAL A 43 -19.00 -29.62 -13.30
CA VAL A 43 -17.72 -29.19 -12.75
C VAL A 43 -17.60 -29.74 -11.34
N VAL A 44 -16.49 -30.39 -11.05
CA VAL A 44 -16.16 -30.94 -9.73
C VAL A 44 -15.01 -30.19 -9.07
N ASP A 45 -15.01 -30.17 -7.75
CA ASP A 45 -13.88 -29.68 -6.96
C ASP A 45 -12.80 -30.75 -6.76
N GLU A 46 -11.75 -30.40 -6.00
CA GLU A 46 -10.64 -31.30 -5.66
C GLU A 46 -11.08 -32.54 -4.85
N SER A 47 -12.21 -32.45 -4.14
CA SER A 47 -12.80 -33.56 -3.39
C SER A 47 -13.62 -34.49 -4.28
N GLY A 48 -13.92 -34.06 -5.51
CA GLY A 48 -14.78 -34.75 -6.47
C GLY A 48 -16.27 -34.40 -6.32
N ASP A 49 -16.60 -33.42 -5.48
CA ASP A 49 -17.97 -32.96 -5.27
C ASP A 49 -18.41 -32.03 -6.40
N VAL A 50 -19.67 -32.14 -6.81
CA VAL A 50 -20.21 -31.33 -7.92
C VAL A 50 -20.45 -29.91 -7.45
N VAL A 51 -19.68 -28.97 -8.00
CA VAL A 51 -19.79 -27.53 -7.74
C VAL A 51 -20.88 -26.90 -8.59
N ALA A 52 -20.99 -27.35 -9.85
CA ALA A 52 -21.97 -26.85 -10.79
C ALA A 52 -22.29 -27.90 -11.86
N ALA A 53 -23.51 -27.87 -12.38
CA ALA A 53 -23.95 -28.72 -13.49
C ALA A 53 -24.80 -27.88 -14.45
N GLY A 54 -24.66 -28.08 -15.75
CA GLY A 54 -25.41 -27.31 -16.74
C GLY A 54 -25.01 -27.59 -18.18
N TRP A 55 -25.67 -26.92 -19.12
CA TRP A 55 -25.20 -26.84 -20.50
C TRP A 55 -23.88 -26.07 -20.54
N PHE A 56 -22.88 -26.68 -21.16
CA PHE A 56 -21.50 -26.24 -21.17
C PHE A 56 -21.22 -25.28 -22.32
N SER A 57 -20.55 -24.18 -21.98
CA SER A 57 -19.94 -23.28 -22.94
C SER A 57 -18.51 -22.94 -22.52
N ILE A 58 -17.60 -22.87 -23.47
CA ILE A 58 -16.21 -22.47 -23.24
C ILE A 58 -15.84 -21.28 -24.10
N ASP A 59 -15.16 -20.31 -23.48
CA ASP A 59 -14.59 -19.20 -24.22
C ASP A 59 -13.27 -19.60 -24.87
N ALA A 60 -13.32 -20.00 -26.15
CA ALA A 60 -12.15 -20.46 -26.87
C ALA A 60 -11.07 -19.38 -27.07
N ASP A 61 -11.42 -18.08 -27.01
CA ASP A 61 -10.45 -16.99 -27.26
C ASP A 61 -9.48 -16.79 -26.09
N VAL A 62 -9.89 -17.18 -24.87
CA VAL A 62 -9.10 -17.00 -23.64
C VAL A 62 -8.79 -18.32 -22.93
N SER A 63 -9.18 -19.45 -23.54
CA SER A 63 -8.96 -20.80 -23.00
C SER A 63 -7.80 -21.50 -23.68
N THR A 64 -7.18 -22.43 -22.95
CA THR A 64 -6.11 -23.30 -23.43
C THR A 64 -6.47 -24.76 -23.13
N PRO A 65 -5.77 -25.75 -23.71
CA PRO A 65 -5.99 -27.15 -23.36
C PRO A 65 -5.72 -27.50 -21.88
N GLU A 66 -5.06 -26.64 -21.12
CA GLU A 66 -4.73 -26.88 -19.71
C GLU A 66 -5.69 -26.17 -18.74
N SER A 67 -6.31 -25.07 -19.18
CA SER A 67 -7.23 -24.25 -18.38
C SER A 67 -8.22 -23.55 -19.28
N GLY A 68 -9.50 -23.72 -18.98
CA GLY A 68 -10.63 -23.15 -19.72
C GLY A 68 -11.45 -22.17 -18.87
N ARG A 69 -11.94 -21.11 -19.50
CA ARG A 69 -12.98 -20.22 -18.94
C ARG A 69 -14.32 -20.72 -19.44
N VAL A 70 -15.13 -21.24 -18.51
CA VAL A 70 -16.34 -21.96 -18.85
C VAL A 70 -17.55 -21.34 -18.19
N VAL A 71 -18.71 -21.56 -18.81
CA VAL A 71 -20.03 -21.21 -18.29
C VAL A 71 -20.90 -22.46 -18.33
N LEU A 72 -21.56 -22.74 -17.20
CA LEU A 72 -22.58 -23.77 -17.08
C LEU A 72 -23.94 -23.12 -16.85
N VAL A 73 -24.93 -23.42 -17.70
CA VAL A 73 -26.30 -22.90 -17.55
C VAL A 73 -27.25 -24.03 -17.22
N SER A 74 -27.97 -23.93 -16.11
CA SER A 74 -28.96 -24.91 -15.68
C SER A 74 -30.33 -24.28 -15.47
N PRO A 75 -31.43 -25.01 -15.77
CA PRO A 75 -32.74 -24.63 -15.29
C PRO A 75 -32.80 -24.81 -13.77
N GLN A 76 -33.28 -23.79 -13.05
CA GLN A 76 -33.65 -23.94 -11.65
C GLN A 76 -35.01 -24.64 -11.55
N LEU A 77 -35.20 -25.43 -10.48
CA LEU A 77 -36.47 -26.09 -10.18
C LEU A 77 -37.62 -25.07 -10.29
N ALA A 78 -38.63 -25.44 -11.08
CA ALA A 78 -39.69 -24.56 -11.52
C ALA A 78 -40.38 -23.83 -10.35
N VAL A 79 -40.24 -22.51 -10.31
CA VAL A 79 -41.24 -21.66 -9.64
C VAL A 79 -42.48 -21.69 -10.54
N PRO A 80 -43.69 -21.97 -10.03
CA PRO A 80 -44.90 -21.97 -10.85
C PRO A 80 -45.00 -20.66 -11.66
N GLY A 81 -44.96 -20.77 -12.99
CA GLY A 81 -45.06 -19.63 -13.91
C GLY A 81 -43.75 -18.92 -14.28
N ARG A 82 -42.57 -19.35 -13.78
CA ARG A 82 -41.26 -18.81 -14.21
C ARG A 82 -40.21 -19.92 -14.34
N LYS A 83 -39.66 -20.07 -15.55
CA LYS A 83 -38.41 -20.82 -15.77
C LYS A 83 -37.26 -19.90 -15.39
N LEU A 84 -36.73 -20.06 -14.18
CA LEU A 84 -35.50 -19.39 -13.76
C LEU A 84 -34.31 -20.21 -14.25
N LEU A 85 -33.31 -19.53 -14.79
CA LEU A 85 -32.03 -20.13 -15.17
C LEU A 85 -30.98 -19.66 -14.16
N SER A 86 -30.07 -20.56 -13.79
CA SER A 86 -28.84 -20.22 -13.09
C SER A 86 -27.65 -20.42 -14.02
N ALA A 87 -26.70 -19.50 -13.92
CA ALA A 87 -25.43 -19.58 -14.62
C ALA A 87 -24.31 -19.64 -13.60
N TRP A 88 -23.38 -20.57 -13.80
CA TRP A 88 -22.12 -20.63 -13.09
C TRP A 88 -21.00 -20.35 -14.09
N ALA A 89 -20.01 -19.55 -13.69
CA ALA A 89 -18.92 -19.16 -14.57
C ALA A 89 -17.60 -19.23 -13.80
N GLY A 90 -16.57 -19.83 -14.39
CA GLY A 90 -15.31 -20.07 -13.68
C GLY A 90 -14.14 -20.45 -14.57
N SER A 91 -12.95 -20.52 -13.96
CA SER A 91 -11.76 -21.12 -14.57
C SER A 91 -11.65 -22.56 -14.10
N VAL A 92 -11.47 -23.50 -15.02
CA VAL A 92 -11.41 -24.94 -14.72
C VAL A 92 -10.34 -25.63 -15.56
N ARG A 93 -9.81 -26.74 -15.05
CA ARG A 93 -8.99 -27.68 -15.82
C ARG A 93 -9.88 -28.70 -16.54
N PRO A 94 -9.42 -29.31 -17.64
CA PRO A 94 -10.16 -30.38 -18.31
C PRO A 94 -10.57 -31.52 -17.37
N SER A 95 -9.69 -31.88 -16.43
CA SER A 95 -9.94 -32.95 -15.45
C SER A 95 -11.05 -32.65 -14.45
N GLU A 96 -11.40 -31.38 -14.28
CA GLU A 96 -12.45 -30.92 -13.37
C GLU A 96 -13.82 -30.92 -14.06
N VAL A 97 -13.87 -31.17 -15.37
CA VAL A 97 -15.11 -31.19 -16.14
C VAL A 97 -15.42 -32.62 -16.57
N ARG A 98 -16.63 -33.09 -16.26
CA ARG A 98 -17.10 -34.42 -16.68
C ARG A 98 -18.50 -34.37 -17.27
N ALA A 99 -18.82 -35.34 -18.11
CA ALA A 99 -20.20 -35.55 -18.55
C ALA A 99 -21.05 -35.97 -17.34
N ALA A 100 -22.23 -35.34 -17.17
CA ALA A 100 -23.13 -35.73 -16.09
C ALA A 100 -23.73 -37.11 -16.38
N ALA A 101 -24.01 -37.88 -15.32
CA ALA A 101 -24.69 -39.17 -15.44
C ALA A 101 -26.15 -39.03 -15.95
N VAL A 102 -26.79 -37.89 -15.66
CA VAL A 102 -28.17 -37.58 -16.09
C VAL A 102 -28.16 -36.22 -16.77
N ALA A 103 -28.57 -36.19 -18.03
CA ALA A 103 -28.67 -34.97 -18.83
C ALA A 103 -30.14 -34.69 -19.20
N PRO A 104 -30.62 -33.43 -19.09
CA PRO A 104 -31.94 -33.02 -19.56
C PRO A 104 -32.03 -32.95 -21.09
N GLY A 105 -30.94 -33.27 -21.81
CA GLY A 105 -30.83 -33.20 -23.26
C GLY A 105 -29.85 -32.11 -23.71
N CYS A 106 -29.79 -31.88 -25.03
CA CYS A 106 -28.95 -30.87 -25.65
C CYS A 106 -29.39 -29.45 -25.27
N ALA A 107 -28.47 -28.49 -25.38
CA ALA A 107 -28.75 -27.09 -25.10
C ALA A 107 -29.90 -26.53 -25.96
N PRO A 108 -30.78 -25.67 -25.41
CA PRO A 108 -31.77 -24.95 -26.20
C PRO A 108 -31.12 -23.97 -27.19
N VAL A 109 -31.80 -23.61 -28.27
CA VAL A 109 -31.26 -22.69 -29.30
C VAL A 109 -30.91 -21.29 -28.73
N TRP A 110 -31.60 -20.84 -27.67
CA TRP A 110 -31.28 -19.57 -27.02
C TRP A 110 -29.95 -19.58 -26.24
N PHE A 111 -29.38 -20.76 -25.98
CA PHE A 111 -28.19 -20.93 -25.13
C PHE A 111 -27.01 -20.05 -25.57
N GLY A 112 -26.68 -20.07 -26.86
CA GLY A 112 -25.57 -19.27 -27.41
C GLY A 112 -25.74 -17.76 -27.19
N GLN A 113 -26.98 -17.25 -27.30
CA GLN A 113 -27.29 -15.84 -27.02
C GLN A 113 -27.15 -15.49 -25.55
N TYR A 114 -27.36 -16.46 -24.65
CA TYR A 114 -27.26 -16.25 -23.21
C TYR A 114 -25.80 -16.26 -22.71
N VAL A 115 -24.97 -17.19 -23.21
CA VAL A 115 -23.57 -17.32 -22.75
C VAL A 115 -22.64 -16.24 -23.32
N SER A 116 -22.94 -15.69 -24.50
CA SER A 116 -22.11 -14.65 -25.13
C SER A 116 -21.80 -13.45 -24.22
N PRO A 117 -22.79 -12.76 -23.59
CA PRO A 117 -22.51 -11.66 -22.69
C PRO A 117 -21.80 -12.08 -21.39
N VAL A 118 -21.94 -13.34 -20.97
CA VAL A 118 -21.24 -13.87 -19.78
C VAL A 118 -19.74 -14.03 -20.09
N HIS A 119 -19.40 -14.57 -21.26
CA HIS A 119 -18.01 -14.66 -21.74
C HIS A 119 -17.39 -13.27 -21.91
N GLU A 120 -18.12 -12.32 -22.49
CA GLU A 120 -17.66 -10.93 -22.60
C GLU A 120 -17.32 -10.32 -21.23
N ALA A 121 -18.19 -10.51 -20.24
CA ALA A 121 -17.93 -10.05 -18.87
C ALA A 121 -16.69 -10.74 -18.26
N GLN A 122 -16.49 -12.04 -18.49
CA GLN A 122 -15.29 -12.75 -18.03
C GLN A 122 -14.01 -12.22 -18.66
N ARG A 123 -14.02 -11.90 -19.96
CA ARG A 123 -12.86 -11.29 -20.65
C ARG A 123 -12.49 -9.95 -20.04
N VAL A 124 -13.49 -9.10 -19.76
CA VAL A 124 -13.26 -7.79 -19.11
C VAL A 124 -12.64 -7.97 -17.74
N VAL A 125 -13.11 -8.92 -16.93
CA VAL A 125 -12.52 -9.21 -15.61
C VAL A 125 -11.05 -9.62 -15.75
N VAL A 126 -10.73 -10.55 -16.65
CA VAL A 126 -9.34 -11.00 -16.89
C VAL A 126 -8.46 -9.83 -17.33
N GLN A 127 -8.95 -8.96 -18.21
CA GLN A 127 -8.22 -7.77 -18.64
C GLN A 127 -7.98 -6.79 -17.49
N LEU A 128 -8.98 -6.56 -16.65
CA LEU A 128 -8.84 -5.68 -15.48
C LEU A 128 -7.85 -6.23 -14.47
N GLU A 129 -7.84 -7.54 -14.23
CA GLU A 129 -6.85 -8.19 -13.37
C GLU A 129 -5.43 -8.03 -13.94
N ALA A 130 -5.26 -8.24 -15.24
CA ALA A 130 -3.97 -8.06 -15.92
C ALA A 130 -3.48 -6.61 -15.84
N GLU A 131 -4.36 -5.63 -16.07
CA GLU A 131 -4.02 -4.22 -15.95
C GLU A 131 -3.68 -3.83 -14.50
N ARG A 132 -4.40 -4.36 -13.51
CA ARG A 132 -4.08 -4.15 -12.10
C ARG A 132 -2.69 -4.65 -11.73
N GLU A 133 -2.30 -5.83 -12.20
CA GLU A 133 -0.95 -6.35 -11.96
C GLU A 133 0.11 -5.49 -12.65
N LYS A 134 -0.13 -5.04 -13.89
CA LYS A 134 0.77 -4.12 -14.59
C LYS A 134 0.96 -2.82 -13.81
N CYS A 135 -0.12 -2.21 -13.33
CA CYS A 135 -0.06 -1.00 -12.50
C CYS A 135 0.76 -1.25 -11.23
N ALA A 136 0.52 -2.37 -10.53
CA ALA A 136 1.27 -2.70 -9.32
C ALA A 136 2.77 -2.89 -9.57
N VAL A 137 3.17 -3.47 -10.72
CA VAL A 137 4.58 -3.58 -11.12
C VAL A 137 5.19 -2.20 -11.39
N LEU A 138 4.49 -1.35 -12.13
CA LEU A 138 4.95 -0.01 -12.45
C LEU A 138 5.09 0.88 -11.21
N GLU A 139 4.13 0.82 -10.27
CA GLU A 139 4.19 1.55 -9.01
C GLU A 139 5.41 1.15 -8.16
N ARG A 140 5.70 -0.16 -8.08
CA ARG A 140 6.91 -0.65 -7.39
C ARG A 140 8.19 -0.15 -8.04
N ALA A 141 8.28 -0.22 -9.37
CA ALA A 141 9.44 0.26 -10.11
C ALA A 141 9.62 1.77 -9.97
N GLN A 142 8.53 2.54 -10.02
CA GLN A 142 8.55 3.98 -9.81
C GLN A 142 9.00 4.35 -8.39
N GLY A 143 8.47 3.67 -7.37
CA GLY A 143 8.87 3.88 -5.98
C GLY A 143 10.37 3.63 -5.75
N GLU A 144 10.92 2.57 -6.35
CA GLU A 144 12.36 2.29 -6.29
C GLU A 144 13.19 3.37 -7.00
N SER A 145 12.74 3.84 -8.17
CA SER A 145 13.42 4.90 -8.90
C SER A 145 13.43 6.23 -8.13
N VAL A 146 12.31 6.60 -7.51
CA VAL A 146 12.21 7.82 -6.69
C VAL A 146 13.15 7.71 -5.48
N ARG A 147 13.17 6.57 -4.79
CA ARG A 147 14.07 6.34 -3.65
C ARG A 147 15.54 6.47 -4.06
N LYS A 148 15.96 5.81 -5.15
CA LYS A 148 17.34 5.91 -5.66
C LYS A 148 17.72 7.33 -6.04
N HIS A 149 16.79 8.09 -6.63
CA HIS A 149 17.03 9.47 -6.99
C HIS A 149 17.22 10.35 -5.75
N GLN A 150 16.41 10.14 -4.71
CA GLN A 150 16.54 10.87 -3.45
C GLN A 150 17.87 10.56 -2.76
N GLU A 151 18.27 9.29 -2.67
CA GLU A 151 19.57 8.88 -2.14
C GLU A 151 20.73 9.49 -2.93
N TRP A 152 20.59 9.58 -4.26
CA TRP A 152 21.59 10.23 -5.10
C TRP A 152 21.69 11.75 -4.84
N ILE A 153 20.56 12.44 -4.65
CA ILE A 153 20.55 13.88 -4.30
C ILE A 153 21.22 14.10 -2.95
N GLU A 154 20.89 13.30 -1.94
CA GLU A 154 21.46 13.41 -0.59
C GLU A 154 22.97 13.18 -0.63
N ASN A 155 23.42 12.11 -1.29
CA ASN A 155 24.84 11.85 -1.46
C ASN A 155 25.56 12.96 -2.26
N LEU A 156 24.92 13.51 -3.29
CA LEU A 156 25.49 14.63 -4.05
C LEU A 156 25.62 15.89 -3.18
N ASN A 157 24.64 16.14 -2.30
CA ASN A 157 24.66 17.26 -1.39
C ASN A 157 25.79 17.10 -0.34
N ASP A 158 25.93 15.90 0.22
CA ASP A 158 27.00 15.60 1.17
C ASP A 158 28.38 15.79 0.53
N LEU A 159 28.58 15.29 -0.69
CA LEU A 159 29.80 15.51 -1.47
C LEU A 159 30.05 17.00 -1.77
N ALA A 160 29.00 17.77 -2.02
CA ALA A 160 29.11 19.21 -2.27
C ALA A 160 29.50 19.98 -1.00
N ILE A 161 28.97 19.60 0.15
CA ILE A 161 29.34 20.17 1.46
C ILE A 161 30.79 19.82 1.78
N GLU A 162 31.17 18.55 1.67
CA GLU A 162 32.55 18.09 1.92
C GLU A 162 33.54 18.84 1.01
N TRP A 163 33.22 18.95 -0.28
CA TRP A 163 34.07 19.71 -1.20
C TRP A 163 34.13 21.22 -0.86
N ALA A 164 33.02 21.82 -0.42
CA ALA A 164 33.00 23.22 -0.02
C ALA A 164 33.83 23.48 1.24
N ASP A 165 33.81 22.55 2.20
CA ASP A 165 34.60 22.60 3.42
C ASP A 165 36.09 22.38 3.14
N ASP A 166 36.43 21.37 2.32
CA ASP A 166 37.82 21.09 1.88
C ASP A 166 38.47 22.27 1.16
N ASN A 167 37.66 23.05 0.43
CA ASN A 167 38.13 24.24 -0.27
C ASN A 167 37.90 25.52 0.53
N SER A 168 37.44 25.42 1.78
CA SER A 168 37.15 26.55 2.68
C SER A 168 36.33 27.66 2.01
N LEU A 169 35.43 27.31 1.08
CA LEU A 169 34.76 28.28 0.22
C LEU A 169 33.90 29.25 1.01
N CYS A 170 33.27 28.78 2.08
CA CYS A 170 32.51 29.61 3.01
C CYS A 170 33.41 30.64 3.71
N GLU A 171 34.59 30.23 4.17
CA GLU A 171 35.56 31.14 4.80
C GLU A 171 36.19 32.11 3.79
N GLN A 172 36.43 31.65 2.56
CA GLN A 172 36.92 32.53 1.47
C GLN A 172 35.89 33.60 1.12
N PHE A 173 34.60 33.25 1.10
CA PHE A 173 33.51 34.19 0.90
C PHE A 173 33.42 35.21 2.05
N ASP A 174 33.45 34.74 3.30
CA ASP A 174 33.35 35.63 4.47
C ASP A 174 34.55 36.59 4.52
N ARG A 175 35.77 36.11 4.23
CA ARG A 175 36.97 36.93 4.13
C ARG A 175 36.87 38.00 3.05
N PHE A 176 36.39 37.65 1.86
CA PHE A 176 36.16 38.62 0.79
C PHE A 176 35.17 39.72 1.20
N MET A 177 34.12 39.37 1.94
CA MET A 177 33.13 40.34 2.43
C MET A 177 33.74 41.29 3.47
N GLU A 178 34.52 40.77 4.43
CA GLU A 178 35.23 41.57 5.42
C GLU A 178 36.24 42.53 4.79
N GLU A 179 37.05 42.06 3.84
CA GLU A 179 38.03 42.87 3.12
C GLU A 179 37.40 44.05 2.36
N ASN A 180 36.14 43.92 1.95
CA ASN A 180 35.38 44.95 1.25
C ASN A 180 34.40 45.74 2.15
N GLY A 181 34.44 45.52 3.46
CA GLY A 181 33.59 46.23 4.43
C GLY A 181 32.10 45.90 4.34
N LEU A 182 31.76 44.73 3.81
CA LEU A 182 30.37 44.24 3.67
C LEU A 182 30.03 43.29 4.83
N ARG A 183 28.76 43.23 5.22
CA ARG A 183 28.30 42.28 6.26
C ARG A 183 28.42 40.84 5.74
N GLY A 184 29.18 40.00 6.45
CA GLY A 184 29.20 38.55 6.27
C GLY A 184 27.92 37.86 6.74
N ARG A 185 27.86 36.52 6.68
CA ARG A 185 26.71 35.74 7.16
C ARG A 185 26.60 35.74 8.69
N GLU A 186 25.37 35.81 9.21
CA GLU A 186 25.10 35.63 10.64
C GLU A 186 25.34 34.16 11.03
N ARG A 187 26.05 33.93 12.14
CA ARG A 187 26.27 32.62 12.76
C ARG A 187 26.01 32.72 14.26
N ASP A 188 25.51 31.64 14.84
CA ASP A 188 25.42 31.51 16.29
C ASP A 188 26.84 31.45 16.89
N GLN A 189 27.14 32.35 17.82
CA GLN A 189 28.39 32.37 18.56
C GLN A 189 28.08 32.32 20.06
N GLU A 190 28.74 31.42 20.77
CA GLU A 190 28.72 31.38 22.23
C GLU A 190 29.77 32.35 22.77
N VAL A 191 29.34 33.34 23.55
CA VAL A 191 30.23 34.31 24.20
C VAL A 191 30.21 34.08 25.70
N GLU A 192 31.38 33.76 26.26
CA GLU A 192 31.58 33.63 27.70
C GLU A 192 31.65 35.01 28.36
N VAL A 193 30.78 35.28 29.33
CA VAL A 193 30.74 36.57 30.06
C VAL A 193 31.00 36.34 31.54
N THR A 194 32.10 36.90 32.05
CA THR A 194 32.42 36.90 33.48
C THR A 194 31.88 38.17 34.15
N VAL A 195 31.02 38.02 35.16
CA VAL A 195 30.49 39.13 35.96
C VAL A 195 31.19 39.17 37.32
N THR A 196 31.77 40.31 37.69
CA THR A 196 32.32 40.56 39.03
C THR A 196 31.35 41.45 39.81
N ALA A 197 30.88 41.01 40.96
CA ALA A 197 29.98 41.77 41.83
C ALA A 197 30.67 42.11 43.17
N THR A 198 30.48 43.35 43.64
CA THR A 198 30.93 43.81 44.96
C THR A 198 29.71 43.97 45.86
N MET A 199 29.74 43.37 47.05
CA MET A 199 28.63 43.41 48.01
C MET A 199 29.11 43.94 49.37
N THR A 200 28.18 44.54 50.11
CA THR A 200 28.44 45.08 51.45
C THR A 200 27.64 44.30 52.47
N VAL A 201 28.32 43.53 53.32
CA VAL A 201 27.69 42.74 54.40
C VAL A 201 27.73 43.54 55.70
N ALA A 202 26.59 43.66 56.39
CA ALA A 202 26.51 44.33 57.68
C ALA A 202 26.67 43.33 58.83
N VAL A 203 27.80 43.40 59.55
CA VAL A 203 28.10 42.53 60.70
C VAL A 203 28.16 43.35 62.00
N ARG A 204 27.66 42.76 63.09
CA ARG A 204 27.76 43.37 64.43
C ARG A 204 29.07 42.96 65.08
N GLY A 205 29.98 43.91 65.24
CA GLY A 205 31.23 43.76 65.98
C GLY A 205 31.42 44.88 67.01
N VAL A 206 32.31 44.67 67.98
CA VAL A 206 32.65 45.70 68.97
C VAL A 206 33.66 46.71 68.38
N SER A 207 34.34 46.35 67.29
CA SER A 207 35.13 47.24 66.43
C SER A 207 35.08 46.78 64.97
N GLN A 208 35.49 47.64 64.03
CA GLN A 208 35.54 47.26 62.61
C GLN A 208 36.46 46.06 62.35
N ARG A 209 37.61 46.00 63.03
CA ARG A 209 38.55 44.88 62.91
C ARG A 209 37.97 43.56 63.45
N ASP A 210 37.21 43.65 64.54
CA ASP A 210 36.45 42.51 65.10
C ASP A 210 35.32 42.06 64.16
N ALA A 211 34.70 42.98 63.42
CA ALA A 211 33.71 42.63 62.41
C ALA A 211 34.34 41.94 61.17
N GLU A 212 35.52 42.39 60.73
CA GLU A 212 36.26 41.82 59.60
C GLU A 212 36.79 40.41 59.89
N GLU A 213 37.30 40.15 61.11
CA GLU A 213 37.78 38.82 61.52
C GLU A 213 36.64 37.81 61.78
N ARG A 214 35.40 38.28 61.92
CA ARG A 214 34.21 37.45 62.20
C ARG A 214 33.40 37.08 60.97
N ILE A 215 33.60 37.76 59.84
CA ILE A 215 32.96 37.39 58.58
C ILE A 215 33.59 36.07 58.14
N ASP A 216 32.80 35.00 58.16
CA ASP A 216 33.20 33.72 57.60
C ASP A 216 32.57 33.50 56.22
N SER A 217 32.98 32.41 55.57
CA SER A 217 32.46 32.05 54.25
C SER A 217 30.97 31.69 54.28
N ASP A 218 30.41 31.34 55.43
CA ASP A 218 28.99 31.03 55.58
C ASP A 218 28.14 32.30 55.66
N ASP A 219 28.63 33.36 56.32
CA ASP A 219 27.99 34.69 56.33
C ASP A 219 27.92 35.28 54.90
N ILE A 220 28.99 35.15 54.12
CA ILE A 220 29.03 35.60 52.72
C ILE A 220 28.06 34.78 51.87
N ARG A 221 28.02 33.45 52.05
CA ARG A 221 27.12 32.55 51.33
C ARG A 221 25.66 32.86 51.65
N GLU A 222 25.32 33.06 52.92
CA GLU A 222 23.96 33.42 53.33
C GLU A 222 23.57 34.78 52.72
N HIS A 223 24.46 35.77 52.74
CA HIS A 223 24.20 37.08 52.16
C HIS A 223 23.99 37.05 50.64
N ILE A 224 24.82 36.28 49.91
CA ILE A 224 24.68 36.06 48.46
C ILE A 224 23.36 35.34 48.16
N SER A 225 23.07 34.24 48.86
CA SER A 225 21.86 33.45 48.63
C SER A 225 20.57 34.21 48.96
N GLY A 226 20.59 35.09 49.96
CA GLY A 226 19.45 35.90 50.36
C GLY A 226 19.17 37.12 49.45
N HIS A 227 20.20 37.70 48.83
CA HIS A 227 20.05 38.90 47.99
C HIS A 227 19.95 38.61 46.48
N LEU A 228 20.40 37.45 46.01
CA LEU A 228 20.46 37.10 44.59
C LEU A 228 19.50 35.96 44.23
N SER A 229 18.32 35.91 44.85
CA SER A 229 17.29 34.89 44.63
C SER A 229 16.66 34.89 43.22
N TYR A 230 17.23 35.62 42.25
CA TYR A 230 16.75 35.71 40.87
C TYR A 230 17.77 35.25 39.83
N LEU A 231 18.99 34.89 40.25
CA LEU A 231 20.01 34.36 39.35
C LEU A 231 20.53 33.05 39.93
N ASP A 232 20.16 31.95 39.29
CA ASP A 232 20.64 30.61 39.59
C ASP A 232 22.12 30.54 39.18
N PHE A 233 23.03 30.64 40.15
CA PHE A 233 24.45 30.45 39.92
C PHE A 233 24.88 29.10 40.52
N ASP A 234 25.24 28.16 39.65
CA ASP A 234 26.14 27.08 40.03
C ASP A 234 27.53 27.68 40.25
N TYR A 235 28.06 27.56 41.47
CA TYR A 235 29.44 27.92 41.75
C TYR A 235 30.20 26.71 42.30
N ALA A 236 31.41 26.53 41.82
CA ALA A 236 32.42 25.65 42.41
C ALA A 236 33.51 26.54 43.02
N LEU A 237 33.81 26.34 44.31
CA LEU A 237 35.00 26.92 44.93
C LEU A 237 36.19 26.06 44.49
N ALA A 238 37.14 26.67 43.78
CA ALA A 238 38.45 26.07 43.58
C ALA A 238 39.25 26.17 44.89
N ASP A 239 39.88 25.07 45.28
CA ASP A 239 40.76 24.96 46.46
C ASP A 239 41.91 25.99 46.45
#